data_AF-A0A9Q2NLQ5-F1
#
_entry.id   AF-A0A9Q2NLQ5-F1
#
_cell.length_a   1.000
_cell.length_b   1.000
_cell.length_c   1.000
_cell.angle_alpha   90.00
_cell.angle_beta   90.00
_cell.angle_gamma   90.00
#
_symmetry.space_group_name_H-M   'P 1'
#
loop_
_entity.id
_entity.type
_entity.pdbx_description
1 polymer ?
#
loop_
_entity_poly.entity_id
_entity_poly.type
_entity_poly.pdbx_seq_one_letter_code
_entity_poly.pdbx_strand_id
1 'polypeptide(L)'
;MTLFANRRRMLLGLATATAAAATGVTASGAPAHQEAPELIALADQLDSRLSAYLAAVAKVERIAKEWGPQWPVPVEEIQRWTPGSKQYVNILGNPIEVPLDQGGCKRLVNVGTPECFEKDAASHRREYERKMQTKSQRGTKFHKQWWERSAAAIAPARAFWTEVERVNEASGIKVAQANQKIALTALKDLVGRIVMFQEVTVAGLVIKAQAMQAWGRVNKLDRAVAEFHRTLSDQPVNWGEEMAATIVRQVGGVA
;
A
#
# COMPACT_ATOMS: atom_id res chain seq x y z
N MET A 1 -13.78 26.44 8.02
CA MET A 1 -13.67 25.79 9.34
C MET A 1 -14.99 25.87 10.13
N THR A 2 -16.07 25.23 9.66
CA THR A 2 -17.42 25.35 10.27
C THR A 2 -18.21 24.04 10.39
N LEU A 3 -17.68 22.91 9.91
CA LEU A 3 -18.37 21.60 9.96
C LEU A 3 -18.21 20.84 11.30
N PHE A 4 -17.12 21.06 12.03
CA PHE A 4 -16.85 20.37 13.31
C PHE A 4 -17.79 20.79 14.44
N ALA A 5 -18.21 22.06 14.49
CA ALA A 5 -19.16 22.56 15.50
C ALA A 5 -20.59 22.01 15.30
N ASN A 6 -20.97 21.71 14.05
CA ASN A 6 -22.32 21.22 13.73
C ASN A 6 -22.51 19.72 14.07
N ARG A 7 -21.48 18.87 13.88
CA ARG A 7 -21.59 17.44 14.25
C ARG A 7 -21.71 17.22 15.77
N ARG A 8 -20.91 17.93 16.58
CA ARG A 8 -21.02 17.89 18.05
C ARG A 8 -22.39 18.36 18.53
N ARG A 9 -22.95 19.43 17.96
CA ARG A 9 -24.31 19.91 18.27
C ARG A 9 -25.41 18.95 17.82
N MET A 10 -25.22 18.25 16.70
CA MET A 10 -26.21 17.30 16.19
C MET A 10 -26.25 16.00 17.00
N LEU A 11 -25.10 15.47 17.45
CA LEU A 11 -25.04 14.30 18.33
C LEU A 11 -25.53 14.60 19.76
N LEU A 12 -25.21 15.79 20.29
CA LEU A 12 -25.79 16.26 21.56
C LEU A 12 -27.29 16.57 21.44
N GLY A 13 -27.73 17.05 20.28
CA GLY A 13 -29.15 17.30 19.96
C GLY A 13 -29.98 16.02 19.86
N LEU A 14 -29.40 14.94 19.32
CA LEU A 14 -30.07 13.64 19.32
C LEU A 14 -30.17 13.04 20.72
N ALA A 15 -29.10 13.11 21.53
CA ALA A 15 -29.13 12.58 22.90
C ALA A 15 -30.12 13.33 23.81
N THR A 16 -30.39 14.61 23.55
CA THR A 16 -31.38 15.40 24.30
C THR A 16 -32.81 15.20 23.80
N ALA A 17 -33.03 14.95 22.51
CA ALA A 17 -34.37 14.71 21.96
C ALA A 17 -34.94 13.33 22.34
N THR A 18 -34.11 12.30 22.48
CA THR A 18 -34.58 10.95 22.88
C THR A 18 -34.99 10.87 24.36
N ALA A 19 -34.57 11.84 25.19
CA ALA A 19 -34.99 11.92 26.59
C ALA A 19 -36.37 12.59 26.78
N ALA A 20 -36.91 13.28 25.77
CA ALA A 20 -38.16 14.02 25.89
C ALA A 20 -39.42 13.25 25.43
N ALA A 21 -39.27 12.09 24.78
CA ALA A 21 -40.41 11.29 24.28
C ALA A 21 -40.74 10.06 25.15
N ALA A 22 -40.10 9.90 26.31
CA ALA A 22 -40.33 8.81 27.25
C ALA A 22 -40.70 9.32 28.65
N THR A 23 -41.52 10.36 28.76
CA THR A 23 -42.19 10.73 30.02
C THR A 23 -43.37 9.80 30.23
N GLY A 24 -43.10 8.59 30.75
CA GLY A 24 -44.15 7.63 31.01
C GLY A 24 -43.76 6.34 31.72
N VAL A 25 -42.56 6.19 32.26
CA VAL A 25 -42.27 5.14 33.27
C VAL A 25 -41.23 5.67 34.25
N THR A 26 -41.64 5.79 35.50
CA THR A 26 -40.75 5.97 36.65
C THR A 26 -39.89 4.72 36.83
N ALA A 27 -38.63 4.78 36.41
CA ALA A 27 -37.61 3.83 36.81
C ALA A 27 -36.34 4.59 37.21
N SER A 28 -35.89 4.28 38.43
CA SER A 28 -34.69 4.74 39.12
C SER A 28 -33.57 5.27 38.21
N GLY A 29 -33.12 6.51 38.48
CA GLY A 29 -32.06 7.19 37.76
C GLY A 29 -30.71 6.48 37.89
N ALA A 30 -30.46 5.54 36.99
CA ALA A 30 -29.10 5.25 36.57
C ALA A 30 -28.61 6.47 35.78
N PRO A 31 -27.47 7.09 36.14
CA PRO A 31 -26.93 8.20 35.38
C PRO A 31 -26.78 7.74 33.93
N ALA A 32 -27.30 8.51 32.97
CA ALA A 32 -27.10 8.25 31.55
C ALA A 32 -25.60 7.99 31.35
N HIS A 33 -25.22 6.72 31.14
CA HIS A 33 -23.83 6.34 31.15
C HIS A 33 -23.14 7.12 30.04
N GLN A 34 -22.30 8.07 30.43
CA GLN A 34 -21.52 8.86 29.51
C GLN A 34 -20.41 7.95 28.99
N GLU A 35 -20.28 7.86 27.67
CA GLU A 35 -19.23 7.04 27.04
C GLU A 35 -17.84 7.51 27.49
N ALA A 36 -16.87 6.59 27.48
CA ALA A 36 -15.51 6.88 27.90
C ALA A 36 -14.93 8.08 27.12
N PRO A 37 -14.40 9.12 27.81
CA PRO A 37 -13.86 10.31 27.15
C PRO A 37 -12.68 9.99 26.22
N GLU A 38 -11.96 8.92 26.49
CA GLU A 38 -10.89 8.41 25.66
C GLU A 38 -11.38 7.94 24.27
N LEU A 39 -12.50 7.22 24.22
CA LEU A 39 -13.10 6.77 22.96
C LEU A 39 -13.58 7.95 22.11
N ILE A 40 -14.16 8.97 22.76
CA ILE A 40 -14.55 10.22 22.10
C ILE A 40 -13.32 10.95 21.55
N ALA A 41 -12.22 11.02 22.32
CA ALA A 41 -10.98 11.65 21.88
C ALA A 41 -10.31 10.91 20.71
N LEU A 42 -10.46 9.58 20.62
CA LEU A 42 -10.03 8.81 19.46
C LEU A 42 -10.92 9.10 18.24
N ALA A 43 -12.24 9.15 18.43
CA ALA A 43 -13.20 9.46 17.37
C ALA A 43 -12.96 10.85 16.76
N ASP A 44 -12.67 11.85 17.59
CA ASP A 44 -12.38 13.23 17.17
C ASP A 44 -11.15 13.32 16.24
N GLN A 45 -10.25 12.33 16.27
CA GLN A 45 -9.08 12.27 15.39
C GLN A 45 -9.36 11.63 14.02
N LEU A 46 -10.45 10.87 13.88
CA LEU A 46 -10.70 10.00 12.74
C LEU A 46 -10.74 10.76 11.40
N ASP A 47 -11.52 11.84 11.34
CA ASP A 47 -11.66 12.66 10.13
C ASP A 47 -10.31 13.23 9.68
N SER A 48 -9.48 13.67 10.63
CA SER A 48 -8.16 14.25 10.33
C SER A 48 -7.19 13.21 9.76
N ARG A 49 -7.15 11.99 10.32
CA ARG A 49 -6.28 10.89 9.84
C ARG A 49 -6.74 10.38 8.49
N LEU A 50 -8.05 10.22 8.30
CA LEU A 50 -8.62 9.84 7.01
C LEU A 50 -8.30 10.89 5.93
N SER A 51 -8.49 12.18 6.24
CA SER A 51 -8.17 13.27 5.32
C SER A 51 -6.68 13.29 4.96
N ALA A 52 -5.79 13.06 5.93
CA ALA A 52 -4.35 13.00 5.69
C ALA A 52 -3.97 11.84 4.75
N TYR A 53 -4.55 10.66 4.95
CA TYR A 53 -4.38 9.52 4.07
C TYR A 53 -4.86 9.81 2.65
N LEU A 54 -6.09 10.31 2.48
CA LEU A 54 -6.65 10.63 1.17
C LEU A 54 -5.84 11.71 0.44
N ALA A 55 -5.34 12.72 1.15
CA ALA A 55 -4.45 13.73 0.59
C ALA A 55 -3.11 13.13 0.12
N ALA A 56 -2.55 12.17 0.86
CA ALA A 56 -1.33 11.48 0.47
C ALA A 56 -1.53 10.61 -0.79
N VAL A 57 -2.65 9.89 -0.88
CA VAL A 57 -3.04 9.13 -2.09
C VAL A 57 -3.15 10.07 -3.29
N ALA A 58 -3.91 11.16 -3.16
CA ALA A 58 -4.08 12.13 -4.25
C ALA A 58 -2.75 12.75 -4.70
N LYS A 59 -1.80 12.96 -3.78
CA LYS A 59 -0.45 13.43 -4.10
C LYS A 59 0.33 12.41 -4.93
N VAL A 60 0.30 11.13 -4.55
CA VAL A 60 0.95 10.04 -5.28
C VAL A 60 0.35 9.90 -6.68
N GLU A 61 -0.98 9.90 -6.80
CA GLU A 61 -1.68 9.84 -8.09
C GLU A 61 -1.33 11.00 -9.02
N ARG A 62 -1.27 12.22 -8.47
CA ARG A 62 -0.88 13.41 -9.23
C ARG A 62 0.55 13.29 -9.77
N ILE A 63 1.51 12.88 -8.93
CA ILE A 63 2.90 12.69 -9.36
C ILE A 63 2.97 11.61 -10.45
N ALA A 64 2.27 10.49 -10.26
CA ALA A 64 2.26 9.41 -11.24
C ALA A 64 1.63 9.83 -12.57
N LYS A 65 0.59 10.68 -12.55
CA LYS A 65 -0.02 11.23 -13.77
C LYS A 65 0.93 12.16 -14.53
N GLU A 66 1.68 12.99 -13.80
CA GLU A 66 2.60 13.97 -14.37
C GLU A 66 3.90 13.33 -14.89
N TRP A 67 4.45 12.39 -14.14
CA TRP A 67 5.76 11.80 -14.40
C TRP A 67 5.70 10.42 -15.07
N GLY A 68 4.54 9.76 -15.04
CA GLY A 68 4.33 8.46 -15.69
C GLY A 68 4.71 8.46 -17.19
N PRO A 69 4.30 9.46 -17.99
CA PRO A 69 4.70 9.55 -19.40
C PRO A 69 6.21 9.74 -19.64
N GLN A 70 6.94 10.21 -18.62
CA GLN A 70 8.39 10.44 -18.68
C GLN A 70 9.18 9.21 -18.23
N TRP A 71 8.51 8.15 -17.79
CA TRP A 71 9.18 6.93 -17.32
C TRP A 71 9.92 6.27 -18.50
N PRO A 72 11.22 5.97 -18.37
CA PRO A 72 12.01 5.47 -19.47
C PRO A 72 11.53 4.08 -19.90
N VAL A 73 11.52 3.83 -21.21
CA VAL A 73 11.18 2.53 -21.80
C VAL A 73 12.48 1.76 -22.05
N PRO A 74 12.62 0.51 -21.56
CA PRO A 74 13.83 -0.27 -21.78
C PRO A 74 13.95 -0.69 -23.24
N VAL A 75 15.13 -0.46 -23.83
CA VAL A 75 15.46 -0.97 -25.17
C VAL A 75 15.52 -2.50 -25.18
N GLU A 76 15.26 -3.14 -26.31
CA GLU A 76 15.15 -4.60 -26.41
C GLU A 76 16.43 -5.32 -25.95
N GLU A 77 17.60 -4.73 -26.16
CA GLU A 77 18.90 -5.31 -25.86
C GLU A 77 19.09 -5.64 -24.38
N ILE A 78 18.45 -4.86 -23.50
CA ILE A 78 18.52 -4.97 -22.04
C ILE A 78 17.34 -5.75 -21.44
N GLN A 79 16.33 -6.11 -22.24
CA GLN A 79 15.20 -6.93 -21.81
C GLN A 79 15.62 -8.40 -21.77
N ARG A 80 15.98 -8.91 -20.58
CA ARG A 80 16.40 -10.30 -20.39
C ARG A 80 16.01 -10.83 -19.03
N TRP A 81 15.75 -12.13 -19.00
CA TRP A 81 15.61 -12.88 -17.77
C TRP A 81 16.96 -13.53 -17.43
N THR A 82 17.78 -12.82 -16.66
CA THR A 82 19.08 -13.30 -16.16
C THR A 82 19.16 -13.09 -14.64
N PRO A 83 19.96 -13.90 -13.91
CA PRO A 83 20.22 -13.65 -12.50
C PRO A 83 20.71 -12.23 -12.26
N GLY A 84 20.05 -11.50 -11.37
CA GLY A 84 20.35 -10.09 -11.09
C GLY A 84 19.59 -9.07 -11.96
N SER A 85 18.79 -9.52 -12.93
CA SER A 85 17.79 -8.65 -13.57
C SER A 85 16.72 -8.22 -12.55
N LYS A 86 16.12 -7.05 -12.79
CA LYS A 86 15.03 -6.50 -11.98
C LYS A 86 13.75 -6.45 -12.79
N GLN A 87 12.62 -6.63 -12.13
CA GLN A 87 11.32 -6.45 -12.77
C GLN A 87 11.15 -5.01 -13.25
N TYR A 88 10.73 -4.85 -14.50
CA TYR A 88 10.36 -3.54 -15.04
C TYR A 88 9.02 -3.11 -14.45
N VAL A 89 9.08 -2.07 -13.64
CA VAL A 89 7.93 -1.48 -12.97
C VAL A 89 7.75 -0.04 -13.44
N ASN A 90 6.52 0.45 -13.38
CA ASN A 90 6.23 1.86 -13.59
C ASN A 90 6.65 2.71 -12.38
N ILE A 91 6.41 4.01 -12.47
CA ILE A 91 6.72 4.97 -11.41
C ILE A 91 6.04 4.65 -10.05
N LEU A 92 4.93 3.92 -10.07
CA LEU A 92 4.23 3.49 -8.85
C LEU A 92 4.79 2.19 -8.27
N GLY A 93 5.75 1.54 -8.95
CA GLY A 93 6.23 0.22 -8.59
C GLY A 93 5.35 -0.92 -9.08
N ASN A 94 4.33 -0.63 -9.90
CA ASN A 94 3.49 -1.67 -10.49
C ASN A 94 4.20 -2.29 -11.70
N PRO A 95 4.17 -3.61 -11.86
CA PRO A 95 4.73 -4.26 -13.04
C PRO A 95 4.10 -3.72 -14.33
N ILE A 96 4.94 -3.43 -15.33
CA ILE A 96 4.44 -3.02 -16.65
C ILE A 96 4.27 -4.26 -17.52
N GLU A 97 3.05 -4.42 -18.02
CA GLU A 97 2.70 -5.45 -18.98
C GLU A 97 2.94 -4.95 -20.41
N VAL A 98 3.82 -5.62 -21.14
CA VAL A 98 4.06 -5.34 -22.57
C VAL A 98 3.22 -6.31 -23.41
N PRO A 99 2.45 -5.82 -24.41
CA PRO A 99 1.68 -6.70 -25.28
C PRO A 99 2.60 -7.67 -26.04
N LEU A 100 2.16 -8.91 -26.20
CA LEU A 100 2.79 -9.89 -27.08
C LEU A 100 2.10 -9.84 -28.45
N ASP A 101 2.88 -9.80 -29.53
CA ASP A 101 2.41 -9.68 -30.92
C ASP A 101 1.47 -10.83 -31.37
N GLN A 102 1.33 -11.91 -30.60
CA GLN A 102 0.57 -13.11 -30.94
C GLN A 102 -0.67 -13.36 -30.06
N GLY A 103 -1.24 -12.33 -29.43
CA GLY A 103 -2.53 -12.45 -28.73
C GLY A 103 -2.51 -13.29 -27.44
N GLY A 104 -1.33 -13.58 -26.88
CA GLY A 104 -1.13 -14.29 -25.61
C GLY A 104 -0.92 -13.37 -24.40
N CYS A 105 -1.07 -13.93 -23.19
CA CYS A 105 -0.88 -13.21 -21.94
C CYS A 105 0.54 -12.67 -21.74
N LYS A 106 0.60 -11.40 -21.34
CA LYS A 106 1.75 -10.51 -21.20
C LYS A 106 2.90 -11.10 -20.37
N ARG A 107 4.13 -10.98 -20.88
CA ARG A 107 5.34 -11.32 -20.11
C ARG A 107 5.74 -10.13 -19.25
N LEU A 108 5.93 -10.36 -17.95
CA LEU A 108 6.65 -9.43 -17.09
C LEU A 108 8.06 -9.24 -17.67
N VAL A 109 8.36 -8.03 -18.13
CA VAL A 109 9.69 -7.72 -18.66
C VAL A 109 10.63 -7.57 -17.48
N ASN A 110 11.66 -8.41 -17.44
CA ASN A 110 12.81 -8.17 -16.58
C ASN A 110 13.86 -7.40 -17.38
N VAL A 111 14.44 -6.40 -16.73
CA VAL A 111 15.46 -5.55 -17.31
C VAL A 111 16.76 -5.83 -16.58
N GLY A 112 17.79 -6.17 -17.34
CA GLY A 112 19.12 -6.41 -16.79
C GLY A 112 19.71 -5.16 -16.15
N THR A 113 20.40 -5.31 -15.03
CA THR A 113 21.20 -4.22 -14.46
C THR A 113 22.60 -4.20 -15.09
N PRO A 114 23.34 -3.09 -15.01
CA PRO A 114 24.72 -3.04 -15.51
C PRO A 114 25.58 -4.16 -14.90
N GLU A 115 25.40 -4.40 -13.60
CA GLU A 115 26.17 -5.41 -12.85
C GLU A 115 25.85 -6.84 -13.30
N CYS A 116 24.61 -7.12 -13.71
CA CYS A 116 24.27 -8.44 -14.24
C CYS A 116 24.93 -8.65 -15.61
N PHE A 117 24.93 -7.64 -16.49
CA PHE A 117 25.60 -7.73 -17.79
C PHE A 117 27.12 -7.80 -17.67
N GLU A 118 27.73 -7.10 -16.72
CA GLU A 118 29.15 -7.19 -16.42
C GLU A 118 29.54 -8.62 -15.97
N LYS A 119 28.76 -9.21 -15.05
CA LYS A 119 28.97 -10.59 -14.59
C LYS A 119 28.79 -11.60 -15.72
N ASP A 120 27.74 -11.46 -16.52
CA ASP A 120 27.47 -12.34 -17.67
C ASP A 120 28.58 -12.22 -18.72
N ALA A 121 28.99 -11.00 -19.06
CA ALA A 121 30.07 -10.75 -20.02
C ALA A 121 31.39 -11.37 -19.55
N ALA A 122 31.75 -11.20 -18.27
CA ALA A 122 32.95 -11.80 -17.69
C ALA A 122 32.89 -13.34 -17.69
N SER A 123 31.74 -13.92 -17.32
CA SER A 123 31.51 -15.36 -17.31
C SER A 123 31.65 -15.96 -18.71
N HIS A 124 30.97 -15.39 -19.71
CA HIS A 124 31.03 -15.87 -21.08
C HIS A 124 32.40 -15.65 -21.73
N ARG A 125 33.10 -14.54 -21.40
CA ARG A 125 34.47 -14.31 -21.83
C ARG A 125 35.40 -15.41 -21.30
N ARG A 126 35.32 -15.72 -20.00
CA ARG A 126 36.13 -16.77 -19.37
C ARG A 126 35.91 -18.14 -20.02
N GLU A 127 34.66 -18.50 -20.29
CA GLU A 127 34.32 -19.76 -20.96
C GLU A 127 34.78 -19.80 -22.42
N TYR A 128 34.70 -18.66 -23.13
CA TYR A 128 35.22 -18.54 -24.49
C TYR A 128 36.73 -18.76 -24.53
N GLU A 129 37.48 -18.05 -23.68
CA GLU A 129 38.94 -18.17 -23.57
C GLU A 129 39.36 -19.59 -23.18
N ARG A 130 38.67 -20.21 -22.21
CA ARG A 130 38.91 -21.60 -21.80
C ARG A 130 38.69 -22.59 -22.95
N LYS A 131 37.61 -22.46 -23.72
CA LYS A 131 37.29 -23.38 -24.83
C LYS A 131 38.24 -23.23 -26.01
N MET A 132 38.75 -22.03 -26.27
CA MET A 132 39.77 -21.78 -27.30
C MET A 132 41.07 -22.54 -27.04
N GLN A 133 41.35 -22.91 -25.79
CA GLN A 133 42.52 -23.73 -25.40
C GLN A 133 42.28 -25.25 -25.56
N THR A 134 41.04 -25.69 -25.81
CA THR A 134 40.71 -27.11 -25.93
C THR A 134 40.70 -27.58 -27.38
N LYS A 135 40.98 -28.87 -27.62
CA LYS A 135 40.93 -29.49 -28.96
C LYS A 135 39.53 -29.39 -29.61
N SER A 136 38.47 -29.42 -28.80
CA SER A 136 37.08 -29.31 -29.25
C SER A 136 36.57 -27.88 -29.04
N GLN A 137 36.51 -27.08 -30.11
CA GLN A 137 35.95 -25.72 -30.07
C GLN A 137 34.41 -25.70 -30.06
N ARG A 138 33.77 -26.80 -29.62
CA ARG A 138 32.32 -26.90 -29.56
C ARG A 138 31.76 -25.91 -28.52
N GLY A 139 30.87 -25.02 -28.99
CA GLY A 139 30.24 -23.98 -28.18
C GLY A 139 31.04 -22.68 -28.09
N THR A 140 32.22 -22.58 -28.70
CA THR A 140 33.03 -21.35 -28.71
C THR A 140 32.27 -20.16 -29.31
N LYS A 141 31.57 -20.36 -30.44
CA LYS A 141 30.74 -19.33 -31.09
C LYS A 141 29.64 -18.81 -30.16
N PHE A 142 29.01 -19.72 -29.39
CA PHE A 142 27.97 -19.36 -28.43
C PHE A 142 28.53 -18.42 -27.34
N HIS A 143 29.63 -18.81 -26.68
CA HIS A 143 30.21 -17.98 -25.61
C HIS A 143 30.74 -16.64 -26.12
N LYS A 144 31.33 -16.60 -27.32
CA LYS A 144 31.75 -15.35 -27.96
C LYS A 144 30.55 -14.42 -28.19
N GLN A 145 29.49 -14.93 -28.82
CA GLN A 145 28.29 -14.15 -29.11
C GLN A 145 27.64 -13.62 -27.83
N TRP A 146 27.52 -14.45 -26.79
CA TRP A 146 26.93 -14.02 -25.52
C TRP A 146 27.81 -13.02 -24.77
N TRP A 147 29.13 -13.18 -24.80
CA TRP A 147 30.06 -12.20 -24.25
C TRP A 147 29.88 -10.83 -24.94
N GLU A 148 29.96 -10.79 -26.27
CA GLU A 148 29.79 -9.55 -27.05
C GLU A 148 28.42 -8.91 -26.82
N ARG A 149 27.35 -9.73 -26.84
CA ARG A 149 25.97 -9.27 -26.62
C ARG A 149 25.71 -8.76 -25.20
N SER A 150 26.37 -9.33 -24.18
CA SER A 150 26.28 -8.82 -22.81
C SER A 150 27.13 -7.58 -22.61
N ALA A 151 28.35 -7.55 -23.17
CA ALA A 151 29.21 -6.36 -23.13
C ALA A 151 28.55 -5.14 -23.79
N ALA A 152 27.91 -5.34 -24.95
CA ALA A 152 27.17 -4.28 -25.65
C ALA A 152 25.95 -3.76 -24.87
N ALA A 153 25.37 -4.56 -23.97
CA ALA A 153 24.20 -4.19 -23.19
C ALA A 153 24.53 -3.38 -21.91
N ILE A 154 25.81 -3.32 -21.50
CA ILE A 154 26.22 -2.62 -20.25
C ILE A 154 25.91 -1.13 -20.33
N ALA A 155 26.31 -0.44 -21.41
CA ALA A 155 26.11 1.00 -21.55
C ALA A 155 24.62 1.39 -21.66
N PRO A 156 23.79 0.73 -22.50
CA PRO A 156 22.35 0.96 -22.52
C PRO A 156 21.68 0.69 -21.16
N ALA A 157 22.07 -0.38 -20.45
CA ALA A 157 21.52 -0.67 -19.14
C ALA A 157 21.86 0.44 -18.13
N ARG A 158 23.10 0.94 -18.16
CA ARG A 158 23.53 2.03 -17.28
C ARG A 158 22.72 3.30 -17.56
N ALA A 159 22.60 3.69 -18.83
CA ALA A 159 21.81 4.85 -19.22
C ALA A 159 20.35 4.74 -18.77
N PHE A 160 19.73 3.57 -18.98
CA PHE A 160 18.35 3.30 -18.56
C PHE A 160 18.18 3.44 -17.03
N TRP A 161 19.01 2.77 -16.22
CA TRP A 161 18.86 2.80 -14.76
C TRP A 161 19.24 4.15 -14.16
N THR A 162 20.18 4.90 -14.76
CA THR A 162 20.45 6.29 -14.39
C THR A 162 19.23 7.17 -14.66
N GLU A 163 18.55 7.00 -15.79
CA GLU A 163 17.33 7.76 -16.10
C GLU A 163 16.17 7.41 -15.17
N VAL A 164 16.01 6.12 -14.82
CA VAL A 164 15.03 5.69 -13.80
C VAL A 164 15.28 6.40 -12.48
N GLU A 165 16.54 6.46 -12.02
CA GLU A 165 16.84 7.13 -10.74
C GLU A 165 16.65 8.64 -10.85
N ARG A 166 17.04 9.27 -11.96
CA ARG A 166 16.78 10.70 -12.23
C ARG A 166 15.30 11.02 -12.14
N VAL A 167 14.43 10.22 -12.78
CA VAL A 167 12.97 10.43 -12.74
C VAL A 167 12.43 10.19 -11.32
N ASN A 168 12.93 9.19 -10.59
CA ASN A 168 12.55 8.95 -9.20
C ASN A 168 12.89 10.13 -8.28
N GLU A 169 14.10 10.67 -8.41
CA GLU A 169 14.57 11.81 -7.62
C GLU A 169 13.79 13.08 -7.98
N ALA A 170 13.65 13.39 -9.28
CA ALA A 170 12.98 14.59 -9.75
C ALA A 170 11.47 14.60 -9.43
N SER A 171 10.81 13.44 -9.52
CA SER A 171 9.38 13.32 -9.22
C SER A 171 9.05 13.35 -7.73
N GLY A 172 10.01 12.99 -6.86
CA GLY A 172 9.79 12.84 -5.43
C GLY A 172 8.79 11.72 -5.07
N ILE A 173 8.53 10.77 -5.99
CA ILE A 173 7.51 9.73 -5.82
C ILE A 173 7.78 8.84 -4.60
N LYS A 174 9.04 8.47 -4.35
CA LYS A 174 9.44 7.62 -3.21
C LYS A 174 9.05 8.27 -1.88
N VAL A 175 9.26 9.58 -1.75
CA VAL A 175 8.87 10.36 -0.55
C VAL A 175 7.35 10.44 -0.41
N ALA A 176 6.63 10.65 -1.51
CA ALA A 176 5.17 10.69 -1.50
C ALA A 176 4.56 9.33 -1.08
N GLN A 177 5.07 8.22 -1.61
CA GLN A 177 4.65 6.87 -1.24
C GLN A 177 4.97 6.55 0.23
N ALA A 178 6.14 6.96 0.73
CA ALA A 178 6.49 6.81 2.15
C ALA A 178 5.48 7.55 3.06
N ASN A 179 5.11 8.79 2.69
CA ASN A 179 4.11 9.57 3.42
C ASN A 179 2.71 8.94 3.36
N GLN A 180 2.31 8.39 2.21
CA GLN A 180 1.07 7.61 2.09
C GLN A 180 1.07 6.41 3.03
N LYS A 181 2.18 5.65 3.08
CA LYS A 181 2.33 4.51 3.98
C LYS A 181 2.23 4.92 5.45
N ILE A 182 2.89 6.01 5.85
CA ILE A 182 2.80 6.56 7.21
C ILE A 182 1.35 6.94 7.55
N ALA A 183 0.65 7.64 6.65
CA ALA A 183 -0.73 8.04 6.87
C ALA A 183 -1.70 6.84 6.94
N LEU A 184 -1.48 5.82 6.10
CA LEU A 184 -2.22 4.57 6.13
C LEU A 184 -2.03 3.84 7.46
N THR A 185 -0.79 3.68 7.93
CA THR A 185 -0.48 3.07 9.22
C THR A 185 -1.15 3.83 10.36
N ALA A 186 -1.02 5.16 10.40
CA ALA A 186 -1.65 5.97 11.44
C ALA A 186 -3.18 5.85 11.46
N LEU A 187 -3.83 5.78 10.29
CA LEU A 187 -5.27 5.55 10.20
C LEU A 187 -5.64 4.14 10.66
N LYS A 188 -4.91 3.11 10.21
CA LYS A 188 -5.10 1.72 10.62
C LYS A 188 -5.01 1.56 12.13
N ASP A 189 -3.97 2.13 12.74
CA ASP A 189 -3.73 2.04 14.18
C ASP A 189 -4.85 2.75 14.97
N LEU A 190 -5.31 3.92 14.50
CA LEU A 190 -6.44 4.62 15.12
C LEU A 190 -7.73 3.79 15.03
N VAL A 191 -8.05 3.24 13.86
CA VAL A 191 -9.22 2.38 13.68
C VAL A 191 -9.13 1.14 14.58
N GLY A 192 -7.96 0.50 14.64
CA GLY A 192 -7.72 -0.63 15.52
C GLY A 192 -7.97 -0.29 16.99
N ARG A 193 -7.44 0.84 17.47
CA ARG A 193 -7.67 1.32 18.84
C ARG A 193 -9.15 1.58 19.13
N ILE A 194 -9.88 2.18 18.18
CA ILE A 194 -11.32 2.44 18.33
C ILE A 194 -12.12 1.13 18.39
N VAL A 195 -11.85 0.20 17.48
CA VAL A 195 -12.61 -1.06 17.39
C VAL A 195 -12.31 -1.98 18.58
N MET A 196 -11.09 -1.97 19.12
CA MET A 196 -10.71 -2.75 20.30
C MET A 196 -11.14 -2.10 21.63
N PHE A 197 -11.51 -0.82 21.63
CA PHE A 197 -11.93 -0.14 22.86
C PHE A 197 -13.23 -0.77 23.38
N GLN A 198 -13.32 -1.07 24.67
CA GLN A 198 -14.56 -1.61 25.25
C GLN A 198 -15.58 -0.48 25.42
N GLU A 199 -16.63 -0.53 24.60
CA GLU A 199 -17.76 0.40 24.65
C GLU A 199 -18.73 0.04 25.79
N VAL A 200 -19.25 1.06 26.47
CA VAL A 200 -20.30 0.89 27.48
C VAL A 200 -21.68 1.25 26.91
N THR A 201 -21.71 2.06 25.84
CA THR A 201 -22.94 2.65 25.33
C THR A 201 -23.17 2.41 23.84
N VAL A 202 -24.40 2.64 23.38
CA VAL A 202 -24.75 2.69 21.95
C VAL A 202 -23.95 3.77 21.21
N ALA A 203 -23.58 4.87 21.87
CA ALA A 203 -22.73 5.88 21.25
C ALA A 203 -21.34 5.33 20.91
N GLY A 204 -20.76 4.48 21.77
CA GLY A 204 -19.52 3.77 21.49
C GLY A 204 -19.63 2.82 20.28
N LEU A 205 -20.75 2.09 20.15
CA LEU A 205 -21.03 1.28 18.96
C LEU A 205 -21.07 2.13 17.67
N VAL A 206 -21.71 3.30 17.72
CA VAL A 206 -21.75 4.24 16.58
C VAL A 206 -20.34 4.72 16.22
N ILE A 207 -19.49 5.04 17.20
CA ILE A 207 -18.09 5.43 16.99
C ILE A 207 -17.31 4.31 16.28
N LYS A 208 -17.46 3.05 16.71
CA LYS A 208 -16.83 1.91 16.03
C LYS A 208 -17.30 1.74 14.59
N ALA A 209 -18.60 1.87 14.35
CA ALA A 209 -19.15 1.80 13.00
C ALA A 209 -18.57 2.91 12.09
N GLN A 210 -18.40 4.13 12.61
CA GLN A 210 -17.75 5.23 11.89
C GLN A 210 -16.28 4.95 11.58
N ALA A 211 -15.53 4.36 12.52
CA ALA A 211 -14.15 3.94 12.29
C ALA A 211 -14.06 2.88 11.17
N MET A 212 -14.95 1.89 11.18
CA MET A 212 -15.04 0.89 10.11
C MET A 212 -15.45 1.50 8.77
N GLN A 213 -16.36 2.48 8.77
CA GLN A 213 -16.72 3.22 7.56
C GLN A 213 -15.52 4.01 7.00
N ALA A 214 -14.74 4.66 7.86
CA ALA A 214 -13.52 5.35 7.46
C ALA A 214 -12.49 4.38 6.87
N TRP A 215 -12.30 3.20 7.47
CA TRP A 215 -11.46 2.15 6.91
C TRP A 215 -11.98 1.65 5.55
N GLY A 216 -13.29 1.55 5.37
CA GLY A 216 -13.91 1.19 4.10
C GLY A 216 -13.59 2.14 2.94
N ARG A 217 -13.18 3.38 3.24
CA ARG A 217 -12.74 4.39 2.25
C ARG A 217 -11.27 4.27 1.85
N VAL A 218 -10.49 3.44 2.55
CA VAL A 218 -9.12 3.09 2.13
C VAL A 218 -9.23 2.28 0.84
N ASN A 219 -8.36 2.61 -0.13
CA ASN A 219 -8.33 1.92 -1.42
C ASN A 219 -8.11 0.40 -1.20
N LYS A 220 -8.66 -0.41 -2.12
CA LYS A 220 -8.73 -1.88 -1.92
C LYS A 220 -7.35 -2.52 -1.80
N LEU A 221 -6.37 -2.03 -2.55
CA LEU A 221 -5.00 -2.55 -2.53
C LEU A 221 -4.28 -2.24 -1.22
N ASP A 222 -4.36 -1.01 -0.70
CA ASP A 222 -3.69 -0.69 0.57
C ASP A 222 -4.32 -1.48 1.73
N ARG A 223 -5.64 -1.71 1.69
CA ARG A 223 -6.31 -2.61 2.64
C ARG A 223 -5.78 -4.03 2.56
N ALA A 224 -5.69 -4.61 1.36
CA ALA A 224 -5.18 -5.97 1.17
C ALA A 224 -3.73 -6.12 1.66
N VAL A 225 -2.87 -5.13 1.37
CA VAL A 225 -1.48 -5.11 1.86
C VAL A 225 -1.44 -4.97 3.38
N ALA A 226 -2.28 -4.12 3.97
CA ALA A 226 -2.36 -3.93 5.41
C ALA A 226 -2.87 -5.18 6.14
N GLU A 227 -3.79 -5.94 5.53
CA GLU A 227 -4.31 -7.21 6.00
C GLU A 227 -3.28 -8.33 5.88
N PHE A 228 -2.55 -8.41 4.77
CA PHE A 228 -1.47 -9.37 4.58
C PHE A 228 -0.37 -9.20 5.65
N HIS A 229 0.05 -7.97 5.92
CA HIS A 229 0.99 -7.70 7.02
C HIS A 229 0.41 -8.04 8.40
N ARG A 230 -0.92 -7.94 8.59
CA ARG A 230 -1.57 -8.36 9.84
C ARG A 230 -1.54 -9.88 9.99
N THR A 231 -1.77 -10.64 8.93
CA THR A 231 -1.73 -12.12 8.99
C THR A 231 -0.33 -12.66 9.29
N LEU A 232 0.71 -11.89 8.97
CA LEU A 232 2.10 -12.22 9.30
C LEU A 232 2.52 -11.78 10.72
N SER A 233 1.69 -11.01 11.43
CA SER A 233 1.95 -10.63 12.82
C SER A 233 1.37 -11.65 13.80
N ASP A 234 2.05 -11.87 14.93
CA ASP A 234 1.68 -12.87 15.95
C ASP A 234 0.31 -12.64 16.62
N GLN A 235 -0.36 -11.52 16.34
CA GLN A 235 -1.64 -11.12 16.93
C GLN A 235 -2.58 -10.61 15.82
N PRO A 236 -3.23 -11.49 15.05
CA PRO A 236 -4.20 -11.08 14.04
C PRO A 236 -5.46 -10.55 14.72
N VAL A 237 -5.54 -9.24 14.94
CA VAL A 237 -6.73 -8.59 15.50
C VAL A 237 -7.89 -8.72 14.52
N ASN A 238 -8.87 -9.59 14.78
CA ASN A 238 -10.02 -9.81 13.92
C ASN A 238 -11.12 -8.76 14.16
N TRP A 239 -11.04 -7.62 13.46
CA TRP A 239 -12.03 -6.54 13.58
C TRP A 239 -13.47 -6.97 13.32
N GLY A 240 -13.69 -7.99 12.48
CA GLY A 240 -15.02 -8.52 12.21
C GLY A 240 -15.63 -9.22 13.42
N GLU A 241 -14.85 -10.09 14.07
CA GLU A 241 -15.28 -10.79 15.30
C GLU A 241 -15.50 -9.81 16.45
N GLU A 242 -14.64 -8.81 16.61
CA GLU A 242 -14.80 -7.81 17.66
C GLU A 242 -16.03 -6.92 17.46
N MET A 243 -16.36 -6.57 16.22
CA MET A 243 -17.61 -5.89 15.91
C MET A 243 -18.82 -6.77 16.20
N ALA A 244 -18.77 -8.07 15.88
CA ALA A 244 -19.85 -9.01 16.20
C ALA A 244 -20.02 -9.17 17.73
N ALA A 245 -18.91 -9.31 18.47
CA ALA A 245 -18.93 -9.40 19.92
C ALA A 245 -19.51 -8.12 20.57
N THR A 246 -19.16 -6.96 20.04
CA THR A 246 -19.72 -5.66 20.45
C THR A 246 -21.24 -5.62 20.29
N ILE A 247 -21.77 -6.08 19.14
CA ILE A 247 -23.23 -6.13 18.91
C ILE A 247 -23.91 -7.07 19.91
N VAL A 248 -23.34 -8.25 20.16
CA VAL A 248 -23.89 -9.23 21.11
C VAL A 248 -23.93 -8.65 22.53
N ARG A 249 -22.88 -7.96 22.99
CA ARG A 249 -22.87 -7.30 24.31
C ARG A 249 -23.99 -6.27 24.46
N GLN A 250 -24.16 -5.42 23.44
CA GLN A 250 -25.17 -4.36 23.47
C GLN A 250 -26.61 -4.89 23.39
N VAL A 251 -26.85 -5.99 22.66
CA VAL A 251 -28.18 -6.61 22.54
C VAL A 251 -28.49 -7.53 23.72
N GLY A 252 -27.47 -8.19 24.29
CA GLY A 252 -27.61 -9.20 25.34
C GLY A 252 -27.78 -8.65 26.76
N GLY A 253 -27.64 -7.34 26.98
CA GLY A 253 -27.94 -6.69 28.28
C GLY A 253 -27.02 -7.09 29.44
N VAL A 254 -25.88 -7.73 29.19
CA VAL A 254 -24.89 -8.04 30.22
C VAL A 254 -23.96 -6.84 30.35
N ALA A 255 -24.38 -5.88 31.19
CA ALA A 255 -23.51 -4.81 31.70
C ALA A 255 -22.60 -5.36 32.80
#